data_AF-A0A8J7XR59-F1
#
_entry.id   AF-A0A8J7XR59-F1
#
_cell.length_a   1.000
_cell.length_b   1.000
_cell.length_c   1.000
_cell.angle_alpha   90.00
_cell.angle_beta   90.00
_cell.angle_gamma   90.00
#
_symmetry.space_group_name_H-M   'P 1'
#
loop_
_entity.id
_entity.type
_entity.pdbx_description
1 polymer ?
#
loop_
_entity_poly.entity_id
_entity_poly.type
_entity_poly.pdbx_seq_one_letter_code
_entity_poly.pdbx_strand_id
1 'polypeptide(L)'
;SSGVAGNIMVGIVEEACKFMAVFLFVYRKNEFNEVVDGIIYAAAAALGFASLENFFYILKFGPGVMVVRAVVSTLGHVLFASFWGYSLGVKKITGVDTVFIGLISAMGAHAIFNIILEAPYWWVNLLVIPLMIILYRSMSRKIERSLDESPFKEVIETAALVKCKACNKYVPRNVQFCPHCGNHVETVAPEMKCPKCGADVLPRSKYCSRCGERI
;
A
#
# COMPACT_ATOMS: atom_id res chain seq x y z
N SER A 1 -28.93 -1.42 21.56
CA SER A 1 -28.91 -0.08 20.92
C SER A 1 -27.46 0.37 20.82
N SER A 2 -26.80 0.14 19.68
CA SER A 2 -25.50 0.77 19.41
C SER A 2 -25.77 2.24 19.11
N GLY A 3 -25.67 3.08 20.15
CA GLY A 3 -25.71 4.53 19.96
C GLY A 3 -24.47 5.01 19.19
N VAL A 4 -24.48 6.26 18.74
CA VAL A 4 -23.36 6.93 18.03
C VAL A 4 -22.01 6.71 18.73
N ALA A 5 -22.01 6.74 20.07
CA ALA A 5 -20.82 6.49 20.88
C ALA A 5 -20.24 5.06 20.70
N GLY A 6 -21.09 4.05 20.50
CA GLY A 6 -20.67 2.67 20.25
C GLY A 6 -19.93 2.55 18.92
N ASN A 7 -20.44 3.17 17.86
CA ASN A 7 -19.87 3.09 16.51
C ASN A 7 -18.51 3.78 16.42
N ILE A 8 -18.34 4.88 17.17
CA ILE A 8 -17.04 5.56 17.31
C ILE A 8 -16.05 4.65 18.05
N MET A 9 -16.46 4.06 19.17
CA MET A 9 -15.58 3.20 19.97
C MET A 9 -15.14 1.95 19.20
N VAL A 10 -16.04 1.33 18.44
CA VAL A 10 -15.71 0.21 17.55
C VAL A 10 -14.63 0.61 16.57
N GLY A 11 -14.82 1.71 15.82
CA GLY A 11 -13.82 2.18 14.85
C GLY A 11 -12.44 2.45 15.47
N ILE A 12 -12.41 3.05 16.67
CA ILE A 12 -11.16 3.31 17.42
C ILE A 12 -10.46 2.00 17.79
N VAL A 13 -11.18 1.09 18.44
CA VAL A 13 -10.61 -0.17 18.94
C VAL A 13 -10.10 -1.00 17.77
N GLU A 14 -10.87 -1.10 16.70
CA GLU A 14 -10.48 -1.91 15.55
C GLU A 14 -9.23 -1.38 14.84
N GLU A 15 -9.14 -0.07 14.59
CA GLU A 15 -7.94 0.50 13.95
C GLU A 15 -6.72 0.39 14.87
N ALA A 16 -6.89 0.56 16.19
CA ALA A 16 -5.81 0.35 17.16
C ALA A 16 -5.32 -1.11 17.18
N CYS A 17 -6.22 -2.09 17.14
CA CYS A 17 -5.87 -3.50 17.09
C CYS A 17 -5.10 -3.87 15.82
N LYS A 18 -5.57 -3.43 14.64
CA LYS A 18 -4.88 -3.66 13.36
C LYS A 18 -3.48 -3.03 13.36
N PHE A 19 -3.39 -1.77 13.81
CA PHE A 19 -2.13 -1.07 13.95
C PHE A 19 -1.16 -1.82 14.87
N MET A 20 -1.62 -2.23 16.05
CA MET A 20 -0.80 -2.93 17.03
C MET A 20 -0.26 -4.24 16.46
N ALA A 21 -1.08 -5.00 15.72
CA ALA A 21 -0.63 -6.22 15.06
C ALA A 21 0.54 -5.95 14.09
N VAL A 22 0.42 -4.95 13.22
CA VAL A 22 1.50 -4.59 12.28
C VAL A 22 2.73 -4.04 13.03
N PHE A 23 2.52 -3.21 14.03
CA PHE A 23 3.59 -2.60 14.83
C PHE A 23 4.42 -3.65 15.57
N LEU A 24 3.78 -4.65 16.16
CA LEU A 24 4.47 -5.68 16.93
C LEU A 24 5.16 -6.72 16.04
N PHE A 25 4.50 -7.19 14.97
CA PHE A 25 4.97 -8.34 14.21
C PHE A 25 5.80 -7.97 12.98
N VAL A 26 5.54 -6.81 12.36
CA VAL A 26 6.10 -6.47 11.04
C VAL A 26 7.04 -5.27 11.07
N TYR A 27 6.84 -4.30 11.95
CA TYR A 27 7.63 -3.05 11.96
C TYR A 27 9.15 -3.24 12.10
N ARG A 28 9.58 -4.34 12.73
CA ARG A 28 11.00 -4.68 12.93
C ARG A 28 11.59 -5.60 11.86
N LYS A 29 10.78 -6.03 10.88
CA LYS A 29 11.21 -6.90 9.79
C LYS A 29 12.05 -6.12 8.78
N ASN A 30 13.03 -6.79 8.18
CA ASN A 30 13.93 -6.19 7.17
C ASN A 30 13.21 -5.98 5.83
N GLU A 31 12.13 -6.74 5.64
CA GLU A 31 11.18 -6.66 4.54
C GLU A 31 10.33 -5.38 4.59
N PHE A 32 10.36 -4.62 5.69
CA PHE A 32 9.78 -3.29 5.76
C PHE A 32 10.89 -2.27 5.52
N ASN A 33 11.12 -1.94 4.26
CA ASN A 33 12.23 -1.11 3.81
C ASN A 33 11.81 0.06 2.90
N GLU A 34 10.52 0.19 2.57
CA GLU A 34 9.96 1.37 1.90
C GLU A 34 8.64 1.85 2.52
N VAL A 35 8.22 3.09 2.20
CA VAL A 35 7.00 3.68 2.80
C VAL A 35 5.75 2.91 2.37
N VAL A 36 5.72 2.42 1.12
CA VAL A 36 4.60 1.66 0.57
C VAL A 36 4.39 0.32 1.28
N ASP A 37 5.44 -0.30 1.82
CA ASP A 37 5.33 -1.53 2.63
C ASP A 37 4.39 -1.33 3.81
N GLY A 38 4.49 -0.18 4.49
CA GLY A 38 3.61 0.15 5.61
C GLY A 38 2.13 0.16 5.21
N ILE A 39 1.83 0.63 3.99
CA ILE A 39 0.47 0.61 3.42
C ILE A 39 0.05 -0.82 3.07
N ILE A 40 0.93 -1.62 2.46
CA ILE A 40 0.65 -3.02 2.08
C ILE A 40 0.37 -3.87 3.32
N TYR A 41 1.21 -3.79 4.35
CA TYR A 41 1.01 -4.54 5.58
C TYR A 41 -0.24 -4.10 6.34
N ALA A 42 -0.56 -2.80 6.32
CA ALA A 42 -1.80 -2.29 6.88
C ALA A 42 -3.03 -2.82 6.13
N ALA A 43 -2.99 -2.82 4.80
CA ALA A 43 -4.04 -3.40 3.96
C ALA A 43 -4.21 -4.90 4.23
N ALA A 44 -3.13 -5.66 4.39
CA ALA A 44 -3.19 -7.09 4.73
C ALA A 44 -3.87 -7.33 6.10
N ALA A 45 -3.50 -6.55 7.13
CA ALA A 45 -4.15 -6.61 8.44
C ALA A 45 -5.64 -6.25 8.36
N ALA A 46 -5.98 -5.22 7.59
CA ALA A 46 -7.34 -4.79 7.36
C ALA A 46 -8.19 -5.83 6.64
N LEU A 47 -7.66 -6.49 5.60
CA LEU A 47 -8.33 -7.56 4.88
C LEU A 47 -8.63 -8.75 5.80
N GLY A 48 -7.68 -9.15 6.65
CA GLY A 48 -7.88 -10.20 7.65
C GLY A 48 -9.00 -9.85 8.64
N PHE A 49 -9.00 -8.61 9.13
CA PHE A 49 -10.02 -8.11 10.05
C PHE A 49 -11.41 -8.07 9.39
N ALA A 50 -11.51 -7.45 8.21
CA ALA A 50 -12.76 -7.35 7.45
C ALA A 50 -13.33 -8.73 7.08
N SER A 51 -12.46 -9.72 6.82
CA SER A 51 -12.88 -11.10 6.55
C SER A 51 -13.59 -11.72 7.76
N LEU A 52 -13.02 -11.56 8.96
CA LEU A 52 -13.63 -12.05 10.20
C LEU A 52 -14.95 -11.33 10.49
N GLU A 53 -14.97 -10.01 10.33
CA GLU A 53 -16.17 -9.21 10.55
C GLU A 53 -17.30 -9.61 9.60
N ASN A 54 -17.02 -9.70 8.30
CA ASN A 54 -17.99 -10.13 7.29
C ASN A 54 -18.49 -11.54 7.57
N PHE A 55 -17.62 -12.46 8.00
CA PHE A 55 -18.00 -13.81 8.38
C PHE A 55 -19.01 -13.81 9.54
N PHE A 56 -18.73 -13.10 10.63
CA PHE A 56 -19.66 -13.00 11.76
C PHE A 56 -20.95 -12.24 11.40
N TYR A 57 -20.88 -11.25 10.51
CA TYR A 57 -22.04 -10.52 10.02
C TYR A 57 -22.99 -11.43 9.23
N ILE A 58 -22.46 -12.24 8.32
CA ILE A 58 -23.26 -13.18 7.53
C ILE A 58 -23.92 -14.22 8.45
N LEU A 59 -23.21 -14.75 9.44
CA LEU A 59 -23.77 -15.69 10.42
C LEU A 59 -24.94 -15.08 11.20
N LYS A 60 -24.91 -13.78 11.48
CA LYS A 60 -25.92 -13.08 12.27
C LYS A 60 -27.15 -12.63 11.47
N PHE A 61 -26.97 -12.25 10.20
CA PHE A 61 -28.01 -11.55 9.42
C PHE A 61 -28.39 -12.22 8.09
N GLY A 62 -27.69 -13.28 7.67
CA GLY A 62 -27.96 -14.02 6.43
C GLY A 62 -27.37 -13.39 5.15
N PRO A 63 -27.23 -14.16 4.05
CA PRO A 63 -26.42 -13.77 2.88
C PRO A 63 -27.09 -12.80 1.88
N GLY A 64 -28.42 -12.65 1.89
CA GLY A 64 -29.18 -12.10 0.75
C GLY A 64 -28.96 -10.62 0.39
N VAL A 65 -28.55 -9.76 1.32
CA VAL A 65 -28.28 -8.32 1.10
C VAL A 65 -26.87 -7.92 1.57
N MET A 66 -26.11 -8.87 2.12
CA MET A 66 -24.86 -8.61 2.84
C MET A 66 -23.63 -8.55 1.94
N VAL A 67 -23.70 -9.04 0.70
CA VAL A 67 -22.53 -9.08 -0.21
C VAL A 67 -22.05 -7.67 -0.57
N VAL A 68 -22.96 -6.77 -0.94
CA VAL A 68 -22.59 -5.39 -1.32
C VAL A 68 -22.01 -4.64 -0.12
N ARG A 69 -22.64 -4.78 1.05
CA ARG A 69 -22.14 -4.19 2.30
C ARG A 69 -20.76 -4.74 2.66
N ALA A 70 -20.56 -6.06 2.57
CA ALA A 70 -19.28 -6.70 2.86
C ALA A 70 -18.16 -6.18 1.96
N VAL A 71 -18.42 -6.01 0.65
CA VAL A 71 -17.45 -5.42 -0.28
C VAL A 71 -17.12 -3.98 0.09
N VAL A 72 -18.14 -3.14 0.32
CA VAL A 72 -17.94 -1.72 0.66
C VAL A 72 -17.20 -1.56 2.00
N SER A 73 -17.55 -2.36 3.02
CA SER A 73 -16.84 -2.37 4.31
C SER A 73 -15.39 -2.80 4.14
N THR A 74 -15.14 -3.88 3.40
CA THR A 74 -13.78 -4.39 3.16
C THR A 74 -12.89 -3.35 2.50
N LEU A 75 -13.39 -2.68 1.45
CA LEU A 75 -12.68 -1.58 0.81
C LEU A 75 -12.45 -0.40 1.78
N GLY A 76 -13.43 -0.13 2.65
CA GLY A 76 -13.32 0.86 3.73
C GLY A 76 -12.15 0.57 4.65
N HIS A 77 -12.10 -0.62 5.25
CA HIS A 77 -11.02 -1.00 6.17
C HIS A 77 -9.64 -0.90 5.53
N VAL A 78 -9.49 -1.32 4.27
CA VAL A 78 -8.22 -1.19 3.55
C VAL A 78 -7.82 0.27 3.41
N LEU A 79 -8.75 1.15 3.03
CA LEU A 79 -8.47 2.58 2.91
C LEU A 79 -8.17 3.23 4.26
N PHE A 80 -8.93 2.94 5.32
CA PHE A 80 -8.69 3.50 6.64
C PHE A 80 -7.33 3.07 7.18
N ALA A 81 -7.01 1.77 7.08
CA ALA A 81 -5.76 1.24 7.56
C ALA A 81 -4.54 1.81 6.82
N SER A 82 -4.71 2.14 5.53
CA SER A 82 -3.66 2.75 4.73
C SER A 82 -3.19 4.11 5.27
N PHE A 83 -4.01 4.86 6.02
CA PHE A 83 -3.60 6.13 6.62
C PHE A 83 -2.54 5.95 7.72
N TRP A 84 -2.78 5.07 8.70
CA TRP A 84 -1.78 4.78 9.71
C TRP A 84 -0.63 3.93 9.14
N GLY A 85 -0.89 3.09 8.14
CA GLY A 85 0.15 2.32 7.43
C GLY A 85 1.18 3.21 6.73
N TYR A 86 0.70 4.23 6.02
CA TYR A 86 1.56 5.27 5.42
C TYR A 86 2.39 6.00 6.48
N SER A 87 1.77 6.47 7.55
CA SER A 87 2.47 7.18 8.62
C SER A 87 3.50 6.31 9.33
N LEU A 88 3.22 5.01 9.49
CA LEU A 88 4.17 4.05 10.03
C LEU A 88 5.38 3.86 9.10
N GLY A 89 5.14 3.78 7.78
CA GLY A 89 6.19 3.73 6.77
C GLY A 89 7.05 4.99 6.76
N VAL A 90 6.44 6.18 6.76
CA VAL A 90 7.16 7.46 6.87
C VAL A 90 8.05 7.48 8.11
N LYS A 91 7.51 7.10 9.29
CA LYS A 91 8.30 7.04 10.52
C LYS A 91 9.50 6.10 10.41
N LYS A 92 9.32 4.93 9.79
CA LYS A 92 10.39 3.93 9.63
C LYS A 92 11.50 4.42 8.71
N ILE A 93 11.16 5.03 7.58
CA ILE A 93 12.09 5.36 6.50
C ILE A 93 12.72 6.75 6.66
N THR A 94 11.93 7.76 7.02
CA THR A 94 12.40 9.15 7.12
C THR A 94 12.69 9.58 8.56
N GLY A 95 12.25 8.81 9.56
CA GLY A 95 12.34 9.15 10.97
C GLY A 95 11.30 10.18 11.44
N VAL A 96 10.50 10.76 10.55
CA VAL A 96 9.47 11.74 10.90
C VAL A 96 8.27 11.03 11.50
N ASP A 97 8.02 11.27 12.79
CA ASP A 97 6.89 10.65 13.48
C ASP A 97 5.56 11.33 13.11
N THR A 98 4.78 10.66 12.26
CA THR A 98 3.43 11.07 11.87
C THR A 98 2.37 10.05 12.30
N VAL A 99 2.74 9.05 13.13
CA VAL A 99 1.90 7.89 13.44
C VAL A 99 0.60 8.30 14.12
N PHE A 100 0.68 9.25 15.06
CA PHE A 100 -0.50 9.75 15.77
C PHE A 100 -1.52 10.39 14.82
N ILE A 101 -1.05 11.19 13.85
CA ILE A 101 -1.91 11.83 12.83
C ILE A 101 -2.54 10.77 11.92
N GLY A 102 -1.75 9.77 11.50
CA GLY A 102 -2.24 8.64 10.72
C GLY A 102 -3.35 7.86 11.44
N LEU A 103 -3.15 7.53 12.72
CA LEU A 103 -4.14 6.81 13.53
C LEU A 103 -5.43 7.60 13.72
N ILE A 104 -5.35 8.88 14.12
CA ILE A 104 -6.54 9.71 14.31
C ILE A 104 -7.32 9.85 13.00
N SER A 105 -6.62 10.06 11.88
CA SER A 105 -7.29 10.18 10.58
C SER A 105 -8.01 8.88 10.17
N ALA A 106 -7.40 7.71 10.41
CA ALA A 106 -8.03 6.41 10.17
C ALA A 106 -9.25 6.17 11.07
N MET A 107 -9.11 6.38 12.37
CA MET A 107 -10.19 6.20 13.35
C MET A 107 -11.37 7.14 13.07
N GLY A 108 -11.09 8.39 12.74
CA GLY A 108 -12.11 9.37 12.36
C GLY A 108 -12.84 8.98 11.07
N ALA A 109 -12.10 8.60 10.02
CA ALA A 109 -12.70 8.16 8.76
C ALA A 109 -13.58 6.92 8.94
N HIS A 110 -13.13 5.95 9.73
CA HIS A 110 -13.88 4.75 10.05
C HIS A 110 -15.13 5.04 10.88
N ALA A 111 -15.02 5.87 11.93
CA ALA A 111 -16.18 6.28 12.72
C ALA A 111 -17.24 7.00 11.88
N ILE A 112 -16.81 7.91 10.99
CA ILE A 112 -17.70 8.61 10.05
C ILE A 112 -18.39 7.61 9.12
N PHE A 113 -17.67 6.65 8.57
CA PHE A 113 -18.22 5.60 7.71
C PHE A 113 -19.30 4.78 8.42
N ASN A 114 -19.06 4.37 9.67
CA ASN A 114 -20.05 3.62 10.47
C ASN A 114 -21.28 4.46 10.78
N ILE A 115 -21.11 5.74 11.15
CA ILE A 115 -22.22 6.66 11.39
C ILE A 115 -23.08 6.84 10.13
N ILE A 116 -22.46 6.96 8.95
CA ILE A 116 -23.18 7.09 7.69
C ILE A 116 -23.96 5.81 7.37
N LEU A 117 -23.33 4.64 7.47
CA LEU A 117 -23.98 3.36 7.12
C LEU A 117 -25.11 2.95 8.06
N GLU A 118 -25.06 3.36 9.33
CA GLU A 118 -26.09 3.07 10.33
C GLU A 118 -27.17 4.16 10.42
N ALA A 119 -27.10 5.18 9.57
CA ALA A 119 -28.12 6.21 9.53
C ALA A 119 -29.51 5.61 9.20
N PRO A 120 -30.59 6.09 9.83
CA PRO A 120 -31.94 5.55 9.61
C PRO A 120 -32.49 5.85 8.20
N TYR A 121 -31.88 6.81 7.49
CA TYR A 121 -32.31 7.25 6.18
C TYR A 121 -31.41 6.69 5.08
N TRP A 122 -31.96 5.91 4.17
CA TRP A 122 -31.20 5.24 3.09
C TRP A 122 -30.41 6.21 2.19
N TRP A 123 -30.88 7.44 2.01
CA TRP A 123 -30.20 8.45 1.18
C TRP A 123 -28.91 8.96 1.84
N VAL A 124 -28.80 8.89 3.17
CA VAL A 124 -27.57 9.23 3.89
C VAL A 124 -26.46 8.24 3.54
N ASN A 125 -26.80 6.95 3.34
CA ASN A 125 -25.82 5.92 2.96
C ASN A 125 -25.14 6.22 1.61
N LEU A 126 -25.77 7.02 0.74
CA LEU A 126 -25.15 7.46 -0.52
C LEU A 126 -23.92 8.35 -0.28
N LEU A 127 -23.80 8.99 0.89
CA LEU A 127 -22.63 9.79 1.28
C LEU A 127 -21.36 8.95 1.48
N VAL A 128 -21.47 7.62 1.59
CA VAL A 128 -20.30 6.73 1.59
C VAL A 128 -19.54 6.85 0.27
N ILE A 129 -20.22 7.03 -0.86
CA ILE A 129 -19.57 7.10 -2.17
C ILE A 129 -18.60 8.30 -2.26
N PRO A 130 -19.02 9.56 -2.02
CA PRO A 130 -18.09 10.68 -2.03
C PRO A 130 -17.02 10.57 -0.95
N LEU A 131 -17.35 10.06 0.26
CA LEU A 131 -16.35 9.81 1.31
C LEU A 131 -15.24 8.87 0.81
N MET A 132 -15.62 7.72 0.26
CA MET A 132 -14.68 6.72 -0.26
C MET A 132 -13.85 7.26 -1.42
N ILE A 133 -14.44 8.06 -2.32
CA ILE A 133 -13.70 8.71 -3.41
C ILE A 133 -12.65 9.70 -2.87
N ILE A 134 -13.01 10.51 -1.86
CA ILE A 134 -12.08 11.47 -1.25
C ILE A 134 -10.92 10.74 -0.57
N LEU A 135 -11.21 9.71 0.22
CA LEU A 135 -10.20 8.92 0.90
C LEU A 135 -9.30 8.18 -0.09
N TYR A 136 -9.88 7.54 -1.10
CA TYR A 136 -9.16 6.89 -2.19
C TYR A 136 -8.22 7.88 -2.88
N ARG A 137 -8.71 9.03 -3.35
CA ARG A 137 -7.86 10.05 -4.00
C ARG A 137 -6.77 10.61 -3.09
N SER A 138 -7.05 10.76 -1.80
CA SER A 138 -6.04 11.17 -0.81
C SER A 138 -4.94 10.13 -0.70
N MET A 139 -5.32 8.85 -0.61
CA MET A 139 -4.40 7.74 -0.43
C MET A 139 -3.64 7.39 -1.71
N SER A 140 -4.28 7.37 -2.87
CA SER A 140 -3.63 7.15 -4.17
C SER A 140 -2.51 8.14 -4.43
N ARG A 141 -2.72 9.44 -4.14
CA ARG A 141 -1.66 10.45 -4.27
C ARG A 141 -0.46 10.17 -3.36
N LYS A 142 -0.72 9.66 -2.14
CA LYS A 142 0.35 9.28 -1.21
C LYS A 142 1.08 8.02 -1.67
N ILE A 143 0.35 7.02 -2.18
CA ILE A 143 0.93 5.79 -2.74
C ILE A 143 1.82 6.12 -3.94
N GLU A 144 1.32 6.89 -4.90
CA GLU A 144 2.08 7.32 -6.08
C GLU A 144 3.37 8.03 -5.67
N ARG A 145 3.28 8.99 -4.73
CA ARG A 145 4.46 9.66 -4.20
C ARG A 145 5.44 8.71 -3.50
N SER A 146 4.96 7.76 -2.70
CA SER A 146 5.81 6.77 -2.04
C SER A 146 6.49 5.82 -3.01
N LEU A 147 5.80 5.46 -4.11
CA LEU A 147 6.39 4.67 -5.20
C LEU A 147 7.44 5.48 -5.97
N ASP A 148 7.21 6.78 -6.16
CA ASP A 148 8.17 7.68 -6.81
C ASP A 148 9.46 7.88 -6.00
N GLU A 149 9.34 7.88 -4.67
CA GLU A 149 10.45 7.99 -3.72
C GLU A 149 11.09 6.63 -3.38
N SER A 150 10.56 5.53 -3.93
CA SER A 150 11.04 4.17 -3.63
C SER A 150 12.49 3.97 -4.09
N PRO A 151 13.36 3.36 -3.26
CA PRO A 151 14.71 3.01 -3.66
C PRO A 151 14.76 1.97 -4.80
N PHE A 152 13.66 1.28 -5.09
CA PHE A 152 13.57 0.24 -6.11
C PHE A 152 13.04 0.74 -7.46
N LYS A 153 12.55 1.98 -7.54
CA LYS A 153 12.00 2.55 -8.78
C LYS A 153 12.99 2.51 -9.94
N GLU A 154 14.25 2.92 -9.71
CA GLU A 154 15.30 2.92 -10.74
C GLU A 154 15.65 1.50 -11.22
N VAL A 155 15.61 0.50 -10.32
CA VAL A 155 15.83 -0.91 -10.68
C VAL A 155 14.69 -1.43 -11.56
N ILE A 156 13.44 -1.08 -11.27
CA ILE A 156 12.28 -1.47 -12.08
C ILE A 156 12.31 -0.77 -13.45
N GLU A 157 12.63 0.52 -13.49
CA GLU A 157 12.75 1.29 -14.74
C GLU A 157 13.91 0.83 -15.63
N THR A 158 15.03 0.41 -15.03
CA THR A 158 16.16 -0.15 -15.79
C THR A 158 15.94 -1.62 -16.17
N ALA A 159 15.17 -2.39 -15.38
CA ALA A 159 14.65 -3.70 -15.79
C ALA A 159 13.53 -3.60 -16.83
N ALA A 160 12.99 -2.39 -17.10
CA ALA A 160 11.89 -2.19 -18.02
C ALA A 160 12.26 -2.68 -19.42
N LEU A 161 11.51 -3.69 -19.85
CA LEU A 161 11.68 -4.35 -21.13
C LEU A 161 11.66 -3.33 -22.28
N VAL A 162 12.65 -3.39 -23.15
CA VAL A 162 12.69 -2.66 -24.41
C VAL A 162 12.22 -3.54 -25.55
N LYS A 163 11.54 -2.93 -26.52
CA LYS A 163 11.14 -3.64 -27.73
C LYS A 163 12.33 -3.71 -28.69
N CYS A 164 12.76 -4.92 -29.05
CA CYS A 164 13.82 -5.12 -30.03
C CYS A 164 13.39 -4.59 -31.40
N LYS A 165 14.17 -3.67 -31.99
CA LYS A 165 13.90 -3.06 -33.31
C LYS A 165 13.91 -4.06 -34.47
N ALA A 166 14.56 -5.22 -34.31
CA ALA A 166 14.69 -6.22 -35.37
C ALA A 166 13.59 -7.29 -35.36
N CYS A 167 13.23 -7.84 -34.19
CA CYS A 167 12.26 -8.93 -34.09
C CYS A 167 10.95 -8.56 -33.37
N ASN A 168 10.83 -7.31 -32.92
CA ASN A 168 9.66 -6.78 -32.21
C ASN A 168 9.32 -7.46 -30.87
N LYS A 169 10.17 -8.33 -30.34
CA LYS A 169 10.00 -8.96 -29.02
C LYS A 169 10.56 -8.06 -27.91
N TYR A 170 9.94 -8.17 -26.74
CA TYR A 170 10.37 -7.47 -25.53
C TYR A 170 11.56 -8.19 -24.90
N VAL A 171 12.60 -7.43 -24.58
CA VAL A 171 13.84 -7.93 -23.99
C VAL A 171 14.28 -7.03 -22.84
N PRO A 172 14.92 -7.55 -21.79
CA PRO A 172 15.45 -6.74 -20.70
C PRO A 172 16.43 -5.67 -21.22
N ARG A 173 16.44 -4.48 -20.61
CA ARG A 173 17.29 -3.37 -21.05
C ARG A 173 18.79 -3.56 -20.76
N ASN A 174 19.13 -4.62 -20.03
CA ASN A 174 20.48 -4.97 -19.59
C ASN A 174 21.17 -6.06 -20.45
N VAL A 175 20.56 -6.54 -21.55
CA VAL A 175 21.19 -7.56 -22.44
C VAL A 175 21.71 -6.93 -23.72
N GLN A 176 23.00 -7.15 -24.03
CA GLN A 176 23.66 -6.59 -25.24
C GLN A 176 23.08 -7.17 -26.54
N PHE A 177 22.62 -8.41 -26.48
CA PHE A 177 22.06 -9.13 -27.61
C PHE A 177 20.65 -9.62 -27.30
N CYS A 178 19.76 -9.52 -28.28
CA CYS A 178 18.41 -10.04 -28.18
C CYS A 178 18.44 -11.59 -28.15
N PRO A 179 17.93 -12.26 -27.10
CA PRO A 179 17.92 -13.73 -27.01
C PRO A 179 17.03 -14.41 -28.05
N HIS A 180 16.23 -13.65 -28.80
CA HIS A 180 15.33 -14.20 -29.80
C HIS A 180 15.83 -14.08 -31.25
N CYS A 181 16.64 -13.06 -31.56
CA CYS A 181 17.11 -12.83 -32.93
C CYS A 181 18.60 -12.54 -33.03
N GLY A 182 19.33 -12.45 -31.92
CA GLY A 182 20.77 -12.19 -31.89
C GLY A 182 21.17 -10.75 -32.22
N ASN A 183 20.23 -9.86 -32.57
CA ASN A 183 20.56 -8.49 -32.91
C ASN A 183 20.91 -7.66 -31.67
N HIS A 184 21.78 -6.66 -31.83
CA HIS A 184 22.18 -5.78 -30.74
C HIS A 184 20.98 -4.99 -30.21
N VAL A 185 20.87 -4.87 -28.89
CA VAL A 185 19.86 -4.08 -28.21
C VAL A 185 20.57 -2.88 -27.59
N GLU A 186 19.98 -1.68 -27.63
CA GLU A 186 20.53 -0.52 -26.92
C GLU A 186 20.58 -0.83 -25.41
N THR A 187 21.73 -1.34 -24.95
CA THR A 187 21.98 -1.56 -23.53
C THR A 187 22.45 -0.30 -22.87
N VAL A 188 21.93 -0.08 -21.67
CA VAL A 188 22.52 0.87 -20.75
C VAL A 188 23.76 0.19 -20.14
N ALA A 189 24.96 0.64 -20.50
CA ALA A 189 26.20 0.17 -19.88
C ALA A 189 26.23 0.54 -18.39
N PRO A 190 26.79 -0.31 -17.50
CA PRO A 190 26.96 0.05 -16.10
C PRO A 190 27.82 1.31 -15.96
N GLU A 191 27.40 2.25 -15.12
CA GLU A 191 28.09 3.55 -14.93
C GLU A 191 29.35 3.37 -14.08
N MET A 192 29.27 2.51 -13.06
CA MET A 192 30.38 2.22 -12.14
C MET A 192 30.22 0.86 -11.45
N LYS A 193 31.24 0.43 -10.69
CA LYS A 193 31.13 -0.69 -9.76
C LYS A 193 30.92 -0.19 -8.34
N CYS A 194 30.11 -0.91 -7.57
CA CYS A 194 29.84 -0.60 -6.17
C CYS A 194 31.15 -0.68 -5.36
N PRO A 195 31.51 0.36 -4.59
CA PRO A 195 32.76 0.39 -3.83
C PRO A 195 32.81 -0.63 -2.69
N LYS A 196 31.65 -1.12 -2.22
CA LYS A 196 31.57 -2.08 -1.11
C LYS A 196 31.55 -3.55 -1.56
N CYS A 197 30.85 -3.88 -2.63
CA CYS A 197 30.66 -5.28 -3.04
C CYS A 197 31.12 -5.61 -4.47
N GLY A 198 31.60 -4.62 -5.23
CA GLY A 198 32.11 -4.80 -6.59
C GLY A 198 31.03 -5.14 -7.64
N ALA A 199 29.75 -5.12 -7.29
CA ALA A 199 28.65 -5.33 -8.23
C ALA A 199 28.55 -4.17 -9.23
N ASP A 200 28.10 -4.48 -10.44
CA ASP A 200 27.84 -3.47 -11.46
C ASP A 200 26.65 -2.59 -11.02
N VAL A 201 26.85 -1.28 -11.07
CA VAL A 201 25.85 -0.27 -10.74
C VAL A 201 25.32 0.30 -12.04
N LEU A 202 24.00 0.18 -12.24
CA LEU A 202 23.31 0.72 -13.40
C LEU A 202 23.31 2.25 -13.35
N PRO A 203 23.34 2.96 -14.50
CA PRO A 203 23.42 4.41 -14.46
C PRO A 203 22.27 5.05 -13.73
N ARG A 204 22.58 6.13 -13.00
CA ARG A 204 21.65 6.87 -12.12
C ARG A 204 21.16 6.13 -10.87
N SER A 205 21.67 4.93 -10.54
CA SER A 205 21.27 4.20 -9.33
C SER A 205 21.78 4.88 -8.05
N LYS A 206 20.89 5.24 -7.12
CA LYS A 206 21.29 5.80 -5.81
C LYS A 206 21.80 4.76 -4.81
N TYR A 207 21.47 3.48 -5.01
CA TYR A 207 21.83 2.38 -4.12
C TYR A 207 22.25 1.14 -4.92
N CYS A 208 23.15 0.33 -4.35
CA CYS A 208 23.59 -0.92 -4.93
C CYS A 208 22.52 -2.00 -4.77
N SER A 209 22.06 -2.57 -5.89
CA SER A 209 21.08 -3.65 -5.93
C SER A 209 21.53 -4.97 -5.30
N ARG A 210 22.84 -5.15 -5.06
CA ARG A 210 23.39 -6.37 -4.46
C ARG A 210 23.56 -6.29 -2.95
N CYS A 211 23.97 -5.13 -2.41
CA CYS A 211 24.33 -5.00 -1.00
C CYS A 211 23.63 -3.85 -0.26
N GLY A 212 22.80 -3.05 -0.95
CA GLY A 212 22.08 -1.92 -0.37
C GLY A 212 22.93 -0.70 -0.05
N GLU A 213 24.22 -0.69 -0.40
CA GLU A 213 25.10 0.45 -0.17
C GLU A 213 24.70 1.65 -1.04
N ARG A 214 24.75 2.86 -0.49
CA ARG A 214 24.47 4.08 -1.24
C ARG A 214 25.64 4.40 -2.19
N ILE A 215 25.33 4.73 -3.45
CA ILE A 215 26.30 5.05 -4.50
C ILE A 215 26.34 6.56 -4.75
#